data_AF-A0A091KHN0-F1
#
_entry.id   AF-A0A091KHN0-F1
#
_cell.length_a   1.000
_cell.length_b   1.000
_cell.length_c   1.000
_cell.angle_alpha   90.00
_cell.angle_beta   90.00
_cell.angle_gamma   90.00
#
_symmetry.space_group_name_H-M   'P 1'
#
loop_
_entity.id
_entity.type
_entity.pdbx_description
1 polymer ?
#
loop_
_entity_poly.entity_id
_entity_poly.type
_entity_poly.pdbx_seq_one_letter_code
_entity_poly.pdbx_strand_id
1 'polypeptide(L)'
;EVDVVVAPCRGFQSAEATLGEYMNQVLPVVIFAISEAELSSSDKNELREIKEKFSLPIFFFKVPESGVELISPKKPDHEKSSLYSQLVDLEYLSTNHCSCGAPAPDADAQSMLVEQFEKLRLLSTFSRQVLQKHLVEAATSLNEVHCRCLNIFINQAFDMQRDLQITPKRLEYTRKKENELYESLMNIANRKQEEMKDMIVETLGNMKEELLEDAANMEFKDIIIPENGEPVSSKDIKCCIKQIQELIISRLNQAVANKLISSVDYLRESFVGTLERCLKSLEESWEVSVHPARSLEKSKDVSVHITSNYLKQV
;
A
#
# COMPACT_ATOMS: atom_id res chain seq x y z
N GLU A 1 -0.94 -30.07 -31.85
CA GLU A 1 -1.80 -31.20 -32.22
C GLU A 1 -3.20 -30.64 -32.46
N VAL A 2 -3.95 -31.16 -33.43
CA VAL A 2 -5.32 -30.70 -33.71
C VAL A 2 -6.24 -31.85 -33.38
N ASP A 3 -7.06 -31.67 -32.35
CA ASP A 3 -8.03 -32.66 -31.94
C ASP A 3 -9.41 -32.26 -32.47
N VAL A 4 -10.08 -33.22 -33.12
CA VAL A 4 -11.46 -33.05 -33.57
C VAL A 4 -12.37 -33.67 -32.54
N VAL A 5 -13.10 -32.82 -31.83
CA VAL A 5 -14.09 -33.24 -30.82
C VAL A 5 -15.48 -33.12 -31.44
N VAL A 6 -16.23 -34.22 -31.39
CA VAL A 6 -17.64 -34.24 -31.77
C VAL A 6 -18.45 -34.22 -30.48
N ALA A 7 -19.30 -33.21 -30.31
CA ALA A 7 -20.17 -33.13 -29.14
C ALA A 7 -21.05 -34.41 -29.06
N PRO A 8 -21.18 -35.02 -27.87
CA PRO A 8 -22.05 -36.18 -27.70
C PRO A 8 -23.51 -35.81 -28.02
N CYS A 9 -24.33 -36.82 -28.33
CA CYS A 9 -25.74 -36.59 -28.63
C CYS A 9 -26.42 -35.83 -27.48
N ARG A 10 -27.36 -34.93 -27.81
CA ARG A 10 -28.05 -34.02 -26.87
C ARG A 10 -28.68 -34.69 -25.63
N GLY A 11 -28.95 -35.99 -25.68
CA GLY A 11 -29.46 -36.77 -24.54
C GLY A 11 -28.42 -37.16 -23.49
N PHE A 12 -27.12 -36.98 -23.76
CA PHE A 12 -26.03 -37.34 -22.86
C PHE A 12 -25.40 -36.11 -22.18
N GLN A 13 -25.06 -35.09 -22.96
CA GLN A 13 -24.47 -33.84 -22.47
C GLN A 13 -24.80 -32.71 -23.46
N SER A 14 -25.00 -31.49 -22.97
CA SER A 14 -25.23 -30.33 -23.84
C SER A 14 -23.95 -29.93 -24.56
N ALA A 15 -24.07 -29.34 -25.76
CA ALA A 15 -22.90 -28.80 -26.46
C ALA A 15 -22.22 -27.68 -25.66
N GLU A 16 -22.99 -26.91 -24.89
CA GLU A 16 -22.49 -25.87 -23.99
C GLU A 16 -21.55 -26.44 -22.92
N ALA A 17 -21.98 -27.50 -22.23
CA ALA A 17 -21.16 -28.14 -21.20
C ALA A 17 -19.91 -28.78 -21.81
N THR A 18 -20.06 -29.43 -22.97
CA THR A 18 -18.93 -30.02 -23.70
C THR A 18 -17.92 -28.94 -24.09
N LEU A 19 -18.38 -27.82 -24.66
CA LEU A 19 -17.51 -26.71 -25.05
C LEU A 19 -16.80 -26.12 -23.83
N GLY A 20 -17.51 -25.95 -22.71
CA GLY A 20 -16.97 -25.43 -21.46
C GLY A 20 -15.79 -26.22 -20.90
N GLU A 21 -15.72 -27.54 -21.11
CA GLU A 21 -14.59 -28.37 -20.70
C GLU A 21 -13.28 -27.97 -21.42
N TYR A 22 -13.37 -27.44 -22.64
CA TYR A 22 -12.23 -27.17 -23.51
C TYR A 22 -11.79 -25.70 -23.51
N MET A 23 -12.69 -24.75 -23.22
CA MET A 23 -12.42 -23.30 -23.34
C MET A 23 -11.19 -22.78 -22.59
N ASN A 24 -10.80 -23.44 -21.50
CA ASN A 24 -9.69 -23.00 -20.67
C ASN A 24 -8.32 -23.52 -21.15
N GLN A 25 -8.29 -24.55 -21.99
CA GLN A 25 -7.05 -25.27 -22.34
C GLN A 25 -6.71 -25.22 -23.82
N VAL A 26 -7.71 -24.99 -24.68
CA VAL A 26 -7.53 -24.96 -26.14
C VAL A 26 -8.21 -23.76 -26.76
N LEU A 27 -7.74 -23.38 -27.96
CA LEU A 27 -8.37 -22.36 -28.80
C LEU A 27 -9.38 -23.04 -29.74
N PRO A 28 -10.69 -22.94 -29.47
CA PRO A 28 -11.68 -23.69 -30.22
C PRO A 28 -11.94 -23.06 -31.59
N VAL A 29 -12.21 -23.92 -32.58
CA VAL A 29 -12.92 -23.54 -33.80
C VAL A 29 -14.21 -24.34 -33.82
N VAL A 30 -15.34 -23.65 -33.64
CA VAL A 30 -16.64 -24.30 -33.48
C VAL A 30 -17.33 -24.45 -34.82
N ILE A 31 -17.77 -25.67 -35.13
CA ILE A 31 -18.56 -25.99 -36.32
C ILE A 31 -19.93 -26.48 -35.85
N PHE A 32 -21.00 -25.92 -36.42
CA PHE A 32 -22.37 -26.36 -36.16
C PHE A 32 -22.99 -26.89 -37.46
N ALA A 33 -23.13 -28.21 -37.55
CA ALA A 33 -23.66 -28.88 -38.73
C ALA A 33 -25.19 -29.01 -38.65
N ILE A 34 -25.89 -28.64 -39.72
CA ILE A 34 -27.35 -28.58 -39.79
C ILE A 34 -27.81 -29.43 -40.97
N SER A 35 -28.60 -30.47 -40.72
CA SER A 35 -29.11 -31.34 -41.79
C SER A 35 -30.35 -30.77 -42.47
N GLU A 36 -31.16 -30.03 -41.72
CA GLU A 36 -32.49 -29.57 -42.16
C GLU A 36 -32.43 -28.19 -42.83
N ALA A 37 -33.51 -27.82 -43.52
CA ALA A 37 -33.63 -26.48 -44.11
C ALA A 37 -33.85 -25.36 -43.07
N GLU A 38 -34.23 -25.71 -41.85
CA GLU A 38 -34.50 -24.80 -40.74
C GLU A 38 -33.97 -25.35 -39.41
N LEU A 39 -33.66 -24.46 -38.47
CA LEU A 39 -33.28 -24.82 -37.11
C LEU A 39 -34.51 -25.32 -36.32
N SER A 40 -34.37 -26.48 -35.69
CA SER A 40 -35.31 -26.97 -34.69
C SER A 40 -35.33 -26.07 -33.45
N SER A 41 -36.38 -26.17 -32.63
CA SER A 41 -36.44 -25.46 -31.35
C SER A 41 -35.27 -25.81 -30.42
N SER A 42 -34.82 -27.06 -30.46
CA SER A 42 -33.64 -27.52 -29.71
C SER A 42 -32.36 -26.87 -30.22
N ASP A 43 -32.16 -26.73 -31.54
CA ASP A 43 -30.97 -26.06 -32.09
C ASP A 43 -30.93 -24.59 -31.67
N LYS A 44 -32.08 -23.91 -31.72
CA LYS A 44 -32.19 -22.49 -31.34
C LYS A 44 -31.90 -22.24 -29.87
N ASN A 45 -32.27 -23.19 -29.00
CA ASN A 45 -31.99 -23.09 -27.56
C ASN A 45 -30.50 -23.34 -27.28
N GLU A 46 -29.92 -24.38 -27.85
CA GLU A 46 -28.50 -24.72 -27.71
C GLU A 46 -27.59 -23.58 -28.20
N LEU A 47 -27.90 -23.00 -29.35
CA LEU A 47 -27.17 -21.83 -29.87
C LEU A 47 -27.32 -20.61 -28.95
N ARG A 48 -28.50 -20.37 -28.36
CA ARG A 48 -28.66 -19.29 -27.38
C ARG A 48 -27.76 -19.48 -26.16
N GLU A 49 -27.73 -20.69 -25.60
CA GLU A 49 -26.88 -21.02 -24.46
C GLU A 49 -25.39 -20.84 -24.76
N ILE A 50 -24.93 -21.29 -25.93
CA ILE A 50 -23.53 -21.13 -26.36
C ILE A 50 -23.19 -19.64 -26.52
N LYS A 51 -24.09 -18.85 -27.11
CA LYS A 51 -23.87 -17.42 -27.31
C LYS A 51 -23.74 -16.67 -25.99
N GLU A 52 -24.65 -16.92 -25.05
CA GLU A 52 -24.68 -16.27 -23.74
C GLU A 52 -23.40 -16.53 -22.93
N LYS A 53 -22.87 -17.76 -23.00
CA LYS A 53 -21.71 -18.15 -22.18
C LYS A 53 -20.36 -17.88 -22.82
N PHE A 54 -20.24 -18.02 -24.15
CA PHE A 54 -18.92 -18.00 -24.80
C PHE A 54 -18.75 -16.90 -25.84
N SER A 55 -19.84 -16.39 -26.44
CA SER A 55 -19.80 -15.35 -27.48
C SER A 55 -18.74 -15.61 -28.59
N LEU A 56 -18.60 -16.86 -29.01
CA LEU A 56 -17.60 -17.28 -29.99
C LEU A 56 -18.14 -17.25 -31.43
N PRO A 57 -17.28 -17.03 -32.44
CA PRO A 57 -17.64 -17.23 -33.83
C PRO A 57 -17.91 -18.71 -34.13
N ILE A 58 -18.99 -19.00 -34.85
CA ILE A 58 -19.38 -20.36 -35.25
C ILE A 58 -19.41 -20.51 -36.77
N PHE A 59 -18.84 -21.60 -37.28
CA PHE A 59 -18.98 -22.01 -38.67
C PHE A 59 -20.23 -22.89 -38.81
N PHE A 60 -21.31 -22.34 -39.35
CA PHE A 60 -22.53 -23.08 -39.64
C PHE A 60 -22.42 -23.75 -41.01
N PHE A 61 -22.65 -25.06 -41.04
CA PHE A 61 -22.58 -25.84 -42.28
C PHE A 61 -23.87 -26.62 -42.51
N LYS A 62 -24.53 -26.40 -43.65
CA LYS A 62 -25.68 -27.21 -44.05
C LYS A 62 -25.21 -28.50 -44.70
N VAL A 63 -25.58 -29.64 -44.13
CA VAL A 63 -25.22 -30.97 -44.65
C VAL A 63 -26.11 -31.26 -45.86
N PRO A 64 -25.55 -31.71 -47.00
CA PRO A 64 -26.34 -32.11 -48.15
C PRO A 64 -27.23 -33.32 -47.84
N GLU A 65 -28.48 -33.32 -48.29
CA GLU A 65 -29.36 -34.48 -48.19
C GLU A 65 -28.80 -35.65 -49.02
N SER A 66 -28.67 -36.83 -48.42
CA SER A 66 -28.18 -38.03 -49.09
C SER A 66 -29.24 -38.53 -50.08
N GLY A 67 -29.03 -38.30 -51.39
CA GLY A 67 -29.83 -38.93 -52.45
C GLY A 67 -30.41 -38.01 -53.53
N VAL A 68 -30.16 -36.70 -53.50
CA VAL A 68 -30.60 -35.81 -54.59
C VAL A 68 -29.48 -35.67 -55.62
N GLU A 69 -29.71 -36.26 -56.79
CA GLU A 69 -28.86 -36.12 -57.98
C GLU A 69 -28.56 -34.65 -58.30
N LEU A 70 -27.37 -34.44 -58.88
CA LEU A 70 -26.74 -33.19 -59.32
C LEU A 70 -27.52 -32.37 -60.38
N ILE A 71 -28.84 -32.50 -60.47
CA ILE A 71 -29.68 -31.91 -61.51
C ILE A 71 -30.98 -31.35 -60.91
N SER A 72 -30.87 -30.36 -60.02
CA SER A 72 -31.98 -29.46 -59.69
C SER A 72 -31.60 -28.03 -60.10
N PRO A 73 -32.50 -27.25 -60.73
CA PRO A 73 -32.15 -25.92 -61.21
C PRO A 73 -31.77 -25.03 -60.02
N LYS A 74 -30.58 -24.43 -60.12
CA LYS A 74 -30.09 -23.40 -59.19
C LYS A 74 -31.15 -22.31 -59.03
N LYS A 75 -31.73 -22.19 -57.83
CA LYS A 75 -32.43 -20.97 -57.44
C LYS A 75 -31.40 -19.82 -57.44
N PRO A 76 -31.78 -18.61 -57.88
CA PRO A 76 -30.86 -17.47 -57.92
C PRO A 76 -30.30 -17.19 -56.51
N ASP A 77 -29.00 -16.88 -56.45
CA ASP A 77 -28.16 -16.58 -55.25
C ASP A 77 -28.65 -15.37 -54.42
N HIS A 78 -29.88 -14.85 -54.65
CA HIS A 78 -30.38 -13.60 -54.11
C HIS A 78 -31.47 -13.73 -53.04
N GLU A 79 -32.10 -14.89 -52.89
CA GLU A 79 -33.06 -15.11 -51.79
C GLU A 79 -32.34 -15.69 -50.58
N LYS A 80 -32.28 -14.90 -49.49
CA LYS A 80 -31.77 -15.33 -48.20
C LYS A 80 -32.59 -16.54 -47.71
N SER A 81 -31.91 -17.63 -47.36
CA SER A 81 -32.57 -18.84 -46.88
C SER A 81 -33.31 -18.60 -45.55
N SER A 82 -34.32 -19.44 -45.26
CA SER A 82 -34.99 -19.45 -43.95
C SER A 82 -33.96 -19.61 -42.83
N LEU A 83 -32.97 -20.49 -43.05
CA LEU A 83 -31.85 -20.72 -42.14
C LEU A 83 -31.00 -19.46 -41.90
N TYR A 84 -30.67 -18.72 -42.95
CA TYR A 84 -29.95 -17.45 -42.82
C TYR A 84 -30.72 -16.45 -41.96
N SER A 85 -32.03 -16.31 -42.19
CA SER A 85 -32.88 -15.40 -41.40
C SER A 85 -32.91 -15.80 -39.93
N GLN A 86 -33.04 -17.09 -39.63
CA GLN A 86 -33.04 -17.59 -38.25
C GLN A 86 -31.70 -17.35 -37.53
N LEU A 87 -30.56 -17.46 -38.21
CA LEU A 87 -29.25 -17.17 -37.62
C LEU A 87 -28.97 -15.67 -37.47
N VAL A 88 -29.59 -14.83 -38.30
CA VAL A 88 -29.63 -13.37 -38.09
C VAL A 88 -30.47 -13.03 -36.87
N ASP A 89 -31.63 -13.67 -36.68
CA ASP A 89 -32.50 -13.45 -35.52
C ASP A 89 -31.82 -13.89 -34.20
N LEU A 90 -30.98 -14.92 -34.25
CA LEU A 90 -30.11 -15.32 -33.14
C LEU A 90 -28.84 -14.44 -33.02
N GLU A 91 -28.71 -13.41 -33.88
CA GLU A 91 -27.61 -12.45 -33.97
C GLU A 91 -26.21 -13.10 -34.08
N TYR A 92 -26.15 -14.26 -34.74
CA TYR A 92 -24.89 -14.88 -35.15
C TYR A 92 -24.38 -14.29 -36.47
N LEU A 93 -25.31 -13.96 -37.38
CA LEU A 93 -25.00 -13.37 -38.68
C LEU A 93 -25.43 -11.92 -38.71
N SER A 94 -24.66 -11.09 -39.43
CA SER A 94 -24.96 -9.68 -39.64
C SER A 94 -25.50 -9.44 -41.05
N THR A 95 -26.54 -8.62 -41.18
CA THR A 95 -27.24 -8.32 -42.45
C THR A 95 -26.43 -7.48 -43.43
N ASN A 96 -25.34 -6.87 -42.96
CA ASN A 96 -24.51 -5.89 -43.69
C ASN A 96 -23.30 -6.48 -44.42
N HIS A 97 -23.04 -7.79 -44.30
CA HIS A 97 -21.87 -8.41 -44.91
C HIS A 97 -22.25 -9.25 -46.13
N CYS A 98 -21.58 -8.99 -47.25
CA CYS A 98 -21.77 -9.71 -48.50
C CYS A 98 -21.31 -11.17 -48.35
N SER A 99 -22.08 -12.13 -48.87
CA SER A 99 -21.76 -13.56 -48.91
C SER A 99 -20.55 -13.92 -49.79
N CYS A 100 -19.80 -12.92 -50.29
CA CYS A 100 -18.52 -13.16 -50.93
C CYS A 100 -17.48 -13.39 -49.83
N GLY A 101 -16.95 -14.61 -49.73
CA GLY A 101 -15.92 -15.00 -48.76
C GLY A 101 -14.56 -14.33 -48.96
N ALA A 102 -14.52 -13.06 -49.37
CA ALA A 102 -13.35 -12.22 -49.41
C ALA A 102 -13.21 -11.51 -48.04
N PRO A 103 -12.17 -11.82 -47.26
CA PRO A 103 -11.91 -11.12 -46.01
C PRO A 103 -11.66 -9.64 -46.29
N ALA A 104 -12.36 -8.74 -45.60
CA ALA A 104 -11.81 -7.40 -45.41
C ALA A 104 -10.63 -7.52 -44.43
N PRO A 105 -9.53 -6.79 -44.63
CA PRO A 105 -8.30 -6.92 -43.82
C PRO A 105 -8.48 -6.59 -42.34
N ASP A 106 -9.55 -5.87 -41.98
CA ASP A 106 -9.94 -5.50 -40.61
C ASP A 106 -11.24 -6.18 -40.13
N ALA A 107 -11.76 -7.17 -40.85
CA ALA A 107 -12.97 -7.86 -40.42
C ALA A 107 -12.67 -8.79 -39.24
N ASP A 108 -13.28 -8.48 -38.10
CA ASP A 108 -13.40 -9.37 -36.95
C ASP A 108 -13.81 -10.78 -37.39
N ALA A 109 -13.26 -11.81 -36.73
CA ALA A 109 -13.72 -13.17 -36.98
C ALA A 109 -15.19 -13.28 -36.58
N GLN A 110 -16.08 -13.37 -37.57
CA GLN A 110 -17.53 -13.44 -37.40
C GLN A 110 -18.04 -14.82 -37.79
N SER A 111 -19.16 -15.23 -37.21
CA SER A 111 -19.83 -16.48 -37.60
C SER A 111 -20.25 -16.45 -39.06
N MET A 112 -20.25 -17.61 -39.71
CA MET A 112 -20.62 -17.72 -41.12
C MET A 112 -21.51 -18.92 -41.39
N LEU A 113 -22.42 -18.79 -42.36
CA LEU A 113 -23.27 -19.87 -42.86
C LEU A 113 -22.81 -20.31 -44.25
N VAL A 114 -22.56 -21.61 -44.40
CA VAL A 114 -22.20 -22.25 -45.67
C VAL A 114 -23.24 -23.31 -45.99
N GLU A 115 -24.05 -23.06 -47.02
CA GLU A 115 -25.10 -23.99 -47.47
C GLU A 115 -24.68 -24.88 -48.65
N GLN A 116 -23.61 -24.51 -49.37
CA GLN A 116 -23.10 -25.25 -50.52
C GLN A 116 -21.86 -26.06 -50.12
N PHE A 117 -21.84 -27.36 -50.43
CA PHE A 117 -20.75 -28.26 -50.08
C PHE A 117 -19.40 -27.81 -50.68
N GLU A 118 -19.39 -27.27 -51.89
CA GLU A 118 -18.18 -26.79 -52.57
C GLU A 118 -17.53 -25.60 -51.85
N LYS A 119 -18.30 -24.90 -51.00
CA LYS A 119 -17.83 -23.79 -50.18
C LYS A 119 -17.33 -24.24 -48.80
N LEU A 120 -17.35 -25.52 -48.45
CA LEU A 120 -16.77 -26.04 -47.19
C LEU A 120 -15.29 -25.68 -47.02
N ARG A 121 -14.55 -25.48 -48.13
CA ARG A 121 -13.17 -24.96 -48.13
C ARG A 121 -13.01 -23.62 -47.39
N LEU A 122 -14.08 -22.85 -47.21
CA LEU A 122 -14.08 -21.62 -46.41
C LEU A 122 -13.79 -21.86 -44.94
N LEU A 123 -13.98 -23.09 -44.43
CA LEU A 123 -13.62 -23.47 -43.07
C LEU A 123 -12.16 -23.15 -42.76
N SER A 124 -11.24 -23.43 -43.69
CA SER A 124 -9.82 -23.12 -43.49
C SER A 124 -9.58 -21.62 -43.31
N THR A 125 -10.26 -20.78 -44.09
CA THR A 125 -10.18 -19.32 -43.97
C THR A 125 -10.78 -18.84 -42.67
N PHE A 126 -11.94 -19.37 -42.29
CA PHE A 126 -12.61 -19.07 -41.03
C PHE A 126 -11.74 -19.46 -39.82
N SER A 127 -11.21 -20.69 -39.78
CA SER A 127 -10.30 -21.16 -38.72
C SER A 127 -9.10 -20.22 -38.58
N ARG A 128 -8.50 -19.80 -39.70
CA ARG A 128 -7.37 -18.87 -39.68
C ARG A 128 -7.77 -17.52 -39.06
N GLN A 129 -8.93 -16.98 -39.41
CA GLN A 129 -9.42 -15.71 -38.87
C GLN A 129 -9.67 -15.79 -37.35
N VAL A 130 -10.36 -16.84 -36.89
CA VAL A 130 -10.64 -17.06 -35.47
C VAL A 130 -9.34 -17.18 -34.66
N LEU A 131 -8.40 -18.01 -35.12
CA LEU A 131 -7.12 -18.20 -34.43
C LEU A 131 -6.24 -16.94 -34.46
N GLN A 132 -6.25 -16.20 -35.58
CA GLN A 132 -5.52 -14.93 -35.67
C GLN A 132 -6.09 -13.88 -34.71
N LYS A 133 -7.41 -13.78 -34.59
CA LYS A 133 -8.07 -12.90 -33.62
C LYS A 133 -7.62 -13.21 -32.19
N HIS A 134 -7.71 -14.47 -31.77
CA HIS A 134 -7.26 -14.88 -30.44
C HIS A 134 -5.78 -14.56 -30.18
N LEU A 135 -4.91 -14.78 -31.17
CA LEU A 135 -3.49 -14.46 -31.04
C LEU A 135 -3.27 -12.95 -30.83
N VAL A 136 -3.98 -12.10 -31.59
CA VAL A 136 -3.89 -10.65 -31.47
C VAL A 136 -4.41 -10.18 -30.11
N GLU A 137 -5.56 -10.69 -29.65
CA GLU A 137 -6.13 -10.36 -28.34
C GLU A 137 -5.19 -10.74 -27.18
N ALA A 138 -4.62 -11.94 -27.23
CA ALA A 138 -3.68 -12.43 -26.23
C ALA A 138 -2.38 -11.62 -26.22
N ALA A 139 -1.82 -11.34 -27.41
CA ALA A 139 -0.61 -10.52 -27.53
C ALA A 139 -0.82 -9.08 -27.06
N THR A 140 -1.98 -8.49 -27.35
CA THR A 140 -2.35 -7.14 -26.91
C THR A 140 -2.46 -7.09 -25.40
N SER A 141 -3.21 -8.03 -24.80
CA SER A 141 -3.35 -8.13 -23.34
C SER A 141 -1.99 -8.32 -22.65
N LEU A 142 -1.12 -9.18 -23.19
CA LEU A 142 0.22 -9.40 -22.65
C LEU A 142 1.08 -8.14 -22.76
N ASN A 143 1.02 -7.43 -23.88
CA ASN A 143 1.73 -6.18 -24.09
C ASN A 143 1.30 -5.11 -23.08
N GLU A 144 0.00 -4.98 -22.79
CA GLU A 144 -0.52 -4.05 -21.78
C GLU A 144 0.03 -4.36 -20.38
N VAL A 145 -0.01 -5.64 -19.98
CA VAL A 145 0.55 -6.10 -18.71
C VAL A 145 2.05 -5.80 -18.64
N HIS A 146 2.80 -6.12 -19.69
CA HIS A 146 4.23 -5.86 -19.76
C HIS A 146 4.56 -4.37 -19.65
N CYS A 147 3.85 -3.51 -20.39
CA CYS A 147 4.01 -2.05 -20.31
C CYS A 147 3.72 -1.53 -18.90
N ARG A 148 2.67 -2.04 -18.24
CA ARG A 148 2.34 -1.66 -16.87
C ARG A 148 3.44 -2.07 -15.89
N CYS A 149 3.95 -3.30 -15.99
CA CYS A 149 5.05 -3.78 -15.16
C CYS A 149 6.32 -2.94 -15.34
N LEU A 150 6.69 -2.61 -16.58
CA LEU A 150 7.83 -1.75 -16.86
C LEU A 150 7.65 -0.35 -16.27
N ASN A 151 6.47 0.25 -16.40
CA ASN A 151 6.19 1.56 -15.81
C ASN A 151 6.32 1.55 -14.29
N ILE A 152 5.82 0.50 -13.61
CA ILE A 152 6.00 0.34 -12.16
C ILE A 152 7.48 0.24 -11.82
N PHE A 153 8.23 -0.61 -12.54
CA PHE A 153 9.66 -0.81 -12.30
C PHE A 153 10.46 0.49 -12.48
N ILE A 154 10.19 1.22 -13.56
CA ILE A 154 10.85 2.50 -13.87
C ILE A 154 10.56 3.53 -12.78
N ASN A 155 9.30 3.71 -12.40
CA ASN A 155 8.93 4.67 -11.36
C ASN A 155 9.55 4.31 -10.00
N GLN A 156 9.54 3.02 -9.63
CA GLN A 156 10.15 2.55 -8.40
C GLN A 156 11.68 2.78 -8.39
N ALA A 157 12.35 2.57 -9.52
CA ALA A 157 13.77 2.84 -9.65
C ALA A 157 14.10 4.33 -9.48
N PHE A 158 13.28 5.23 -10.05
CA PHE A 158 13.43 6.67 -9.88
C PHE A 158 13.18 7.11 -8.44
N ASP A 159 12.14 6.60 -7.79
CA ASP A 159 11.86 6.88 -6.39
C ASP A 159 13.01 6.42 -5.50
N MET A 160 13.50 5.20 -5.70
CA MET A 160 14.65 4.66 -4.96
C MET A 160 15.93 5.48 -5.18
N GLN A 161 16.22 5.89 -6.41
CA GLN A 161 17.38 6.74 -6.72
C GLN A 161 17.29 8.09 -6.02
N ARG A 162 16.09 8.71 -6.02
CA ARG A 162 15.86 9.97 -5.32
C ARG A 162 16.03 9.80 -3.82
N ASP A 163 15.49 8.74 -3.23
CA ASP A 163 15.57 8.49 -1.79
C ASP A 163 17.02 8.25 -1.34
N LEU A 164 17.81 7.54 -2.15
CA LEU A 164 19.26 7.38 -1.94
C LEU A 164 20.02 8.72 -1.93
N GLN A 165 19.53 9.75 -2.63
CA GLN A 165 20.14 11.09 -2.64
C GLN A 165 19.62 12.00 -1.53
N ILE A 166 18.33 11.92 -1.20
CA ILE A 166 17.69 12.82 -0.23
C ILE A 166 17.95 12.36 1.21
N THR A 167 17.87 11.05 1.47
CA THR A 167 17.97 10.49 2.83
C THR A 167 19.29 10.85 3.53
N PRO A 168 20.47 10.75 2.89
CA PRO A 168 21.73 11.15 3.53
C PRO A 168 21.76 12.62 3.94
N LYS A 169 21.25 13.51 3.08
CA LYS A 169 21.16 14.96 3.36
C LYS A 169 20.24 15.25 4.54
N ARG A 170 19.13 14.52 4.65
CA ARG A 170 18.20 14.61 5.78
C ARG A 170 18.86 14.15 7.08
N LEU A 171 19.57 13.02 7.05
CA LEU A 171 20.28 12.51 8.22
C LEU A 171 21.36 13.48 8.70
N GLU A 172 22.10 14.09 7.77
CA GLU A 172 23.10 15.12 8.09
C GLU A 172 22.45 16.36 8.72
N TYR A 173 21.33 16.83 8.18
CA TYR A 173 20.58 17.94 8.76
C TYR A 173 20.08 17.63 10.17
N THR A 174 19.48 16.45 10.40
CA THR A 174 19.02 16.02 11.73
C THR A 174 20.18 15.95 12.71
N ARG A 175 21.32 15.37 12.30
CA ARG A 175 22.53 15.32 13.14
C ARG A 175 23.03 16.72 13.49
N LYS A 176 23.01 17.65 12.54
CA LYS A 176 23.39 19.04 12.80
C LYS A 176 22.45 19.69 13.82
N LYS A 177 21.13 19.49 13.69
CA LYS A 177 20.13 20.04 14.63
C LYS A 177 20.22 19.41 16.02
N GLU A 178 20.47 18.11 16.10
CA GLU A 178 20.77 17.41 17.34
C GLU A 178 22.00 18.01 18.04
N ASN A 179 23.08 18.27 17.29
CA ASN A 179 24.28 18.87 17.85
C ASN A 179 24.06 20.32 18.33
N GLU A 180 23.33 21.14 17.56
CA GLU A 180 22.95 22.50 17.97
C GLU A 180 22.13 22.48 19.28
N LEU A 181 21.20 21.54 19.41
CA LEU A 181 20.39 21.35 20.61
C LEU A 181 21.23 20.89 21.80
N TYR A 182 22.12 19.91 21.59
CA TYR A 182 23.03 19.39 22.62
C TYR A 182 23.88 20.52 23.21
N GLU A 183 24.52 21.33 22.35
CA GLU A 183 25.31 22.48 22.78
C GLU A 183 24.47 23.51 23.54
N SER A 184 23.23 23.78 23.10
CA SER A 184 22.33 24.69 23.80
C SER A 184 21.98 24.20 25.21
N LEU A 185 21.63 22.91 25.35
CA LEU A 185 21.30 22.30 26.63
C LEU A 185 22.52 22.26 27.56
N MET A 186 23.70 21.92 27.03
CA MET A 186 24.94 21.90 27.79
C MET A 186 25.29 23.28 28.34
N ASN A 187 25.11 24.34 27.54
CA ASN A 187 25.28 25.72 27.98
C ASN A 187 24.29 26.12 29.08
N ILE A 188 23.02 25.71 28.98
CA ILE A 188 22.01 25.95 30.03
C ILE A 188 22.41 25.25 31.33
N ALA A 189 22.81 23.98 31.26
CA ALA A 189 23.22 23.20 32.43
C ALA A 189 24.46 23.80 33.11
N ASN A 190 25.51 24.10 32.33
CA ASN A 190 26.74 24.69 32.86
C ASN A 190 26.48 26.03 33.57
N ARG A 191 25.68 26.91 32.95
CA ARG A 191 25.29 28.18 33.57
C ARG A 191 24.53 27.96 34.86
N LYS A 192 23.55 27.06 34.86
CA LYS A 192 22.73 26.77 36.04
C LYS A 192 23.53 26.09 37.15
N GLN A 193 24.54 25.30 36.82
CA GLN A 193 25.45 24.71 37.79
C GLN A 193 26.25 25.79 38.54
N GLU A 194 26.80 26.78 37.84
CA GLU A 194 27.48 27.90 38.51
C GLU A 194 26.50 28.76 39.33
N GLU A 195 25.31 29.07 38.80
CA GLU A 195 24.27 29.79 39.57
C GLU A 195 23.90 29.04 40.87
N MET A 196 23.80 27.71 40.84
CA MET A 196 23.52 26.89 42.03
C MET A 196 24.67 26.92 43.03
N LYS A 197 25.92 26.91 42.55
CA LYS A 197 27.11 26.99 43.40
C LYS A 197 27.19 28.35 44.09
N ASP A 198 26.96 29.44 43.38
CA ASP A 198 26.94 30.79 43.94
C ASP A 198 25.83 30.93 44.99
N MET A 199 24.64 30.40 44.71
CA MET A 199 23.52 30.39 45.64
C MET A 199 23.81 29.62 46.93
N ILE A 200 24.55 28.51 46.88
CA ILE A 200 24.99 27.77 48.07
C ILE A 200 25.93 28.64 48.90
N VAL A 201 26.96 29.23 48.26
CA VAL A 201 27.94 30.09 48.95
C VAL A 201 27.25 31.29 49.60
N GLU A 202 26.33 31.94 48.89
CA GLU A 202 25.54 33.06 49.40
C GLU A 202 24.67 32.63 50.60
N THR A 203 24.01 31.48 50.52
CA THR A 203 23.15 30.97 51.60
C THR A 203 23.97 30.64 52.85
N LEU A 204 25.14 30.01 52.69
CA LEU A 204 26.06 29.76 53.79
C LEU A 204 26.56 31.06 54.44
N GLY A 205 26.85 32.08 53.63
CA GLY A 205 27.28 33.39 54.12
C GLY A 205 26.19 34.11 54.91
N ASN A 206 24.96 34.14 54.38
CA ASN A 206 23.85 34.87 54.97
C ASN A 206 23.34 34.23 56.27
N MET A 207 23.38 32.89 56.37
CA MET A 207 22.93 32.18 57.57
C MET A 207 23.92 32.24 58.73
N LYS A 208 25.15 32.72 58.51
CA LYS A 208 26.21 32.67 59.53
C LYS A 208 25.78 33.34 60.84
N GLU A 209 25.24 34.56 60.78
CA GLU A 209 24.87 35.31 61.97
C GLU A 209 23.65 34.70 62.67
N GLU A 210 22.62 34.27 61.91
CA GLU A 210 21.45 33.58 62.45
C GLU A 210 21.82 32.27 63.16
N LEU A 211 22.75 31.49 62.59
CA LEU A 211 23.23 30.24 63.20
C LEU A 211 24.03 30.47 64.48
N LEU A 212 24.80 31.56 64.56
CA LEU A 212 25.51 31.93 65.77
C LEU A 212 24.53 32.31 66.88
N GLU A 213 23.48 33.06 66.54
CA GLU A 213 22.41 33.42 67.46
C GLU A 213 21.61 32.19 67.93
N ASP A 214 21.21 31.32 67.01
CA ASP A 214 20.51 30.07 67.32
C ASP A 214 21.37 29.14 68.22
N ALA A 215 22.68 29.07 67.98
CA ALA A 215 23.59 28.28 68.80
C ALA A 215 23.84 28.88 70.19
N ALA A 216 23.88 30.22 70.30
CA ALA A 216 24.04 30.90 71.58
C ALA A 216 22.82 30.74 72.49
N ASN A 217 21.62 30.70 71.89
CA ASN A 217 20.36 30.53 72.60
C ASN A 217 19.95 29.04 72.76
N MET A 218 20.82 28.11 72.41
CA MET A 218 20.52 26.68 72.41
C MET A 218 20.47 26.12 73.84
N GLU A 219 19.35 25.48 74.18
CA GLU A 219 19.23 24.69 75.40
C GLU A 219 19.76 23.26 75.16
N PHE A 220 20.80 22.89 75.89
CA PHE A 220 21.38 21.54 75.79
C PHE A 220 20.51 20.51 76.50
N LYS A 221 20.21 19.43 75.79
CA LYS A 221 19.48 18.28 76.36
C LYS A 221 20.46 17.33 77.04
N ASP A 222 20.01 16.71 78.13
CA ASP A 222 20.73 15.65 78.85
C ASP A 222 22.08 16.07 79.48
N ILE A 223 22.23 17.36 79.82
CA ILE A 223 23.42 17.91 80.48
C ILE A 223 22.99 18.66 81.73
N ILE A 224 23.55 18.27 82.88
CA ILE A 224 23.30 18.92 84.17
C ILE A 224 24.47 19.85 84.45
N ILE A 225 24.21 21.16 84.43
CA ILE A 225 25.21 22.17 84.79
C ILE A 225 25.31 22.22 86.31
N PRO A 226 26.46 21.87 86.93
CA PRO A 226 26.59 21.93 88.38
C PRO A 226 26.57 23.38 88.86
N GLU A 227 25.63 23.76 89.73
CA GLU A 227 25.54 25.13 90.30
C GLU A 227 26.73 25.50 91.21
N ASN A 228 27.51 24.51 91.64
CA ASN A 228 28.58 24.67 92.63
C ASN A 228 29.93 25.11 92.05
N GLY A 229 30.00 25.46 90.77
CA GLY A 229 31.25 25.87 90.11
C GLY A 229 32.23 24.73 89.81
N GLU A 230 31.78 23.47 89.91
CA GLU A 230 32.58 22.32 89.50
C GLU A 230 32.71 22.24 87.96
N PRO A 231 33.87 21.80 87.44
CA PRO A 231 34.10 21.74 86.00
C PRO A 231 33.21 20.68 85.33
N VAL A 232 32.51 21.08 84.27
CA VAL A 232 31.70 20.20 83.42
C VAL A 232 32.56 19.08 82.84
N SER A 233 32.03 17.85 82.80
CA SER A 233 32.75 16.68 82.28
C SER A 233 33.10 16.84 80.80
N SER A 234 34.27 16.33 80.41
CA SER A 234 34.68 16.27 79.00
C SER A 234 33.69 15.51 78.10
N LYS A 235 32.92 14.57 78.67
CA LYS A 235 31.86 13.84 77.97
C LYS A 235 30.67 14.76 77.63
N ASP A 236 30.31 15.63 78.56
CA ASP A 236 29.18 16.56 78.42
C ASP A 236 29.53 17.68 77.45
N ILE A 237 30.77 18.20 77.51
CA ILE A 237 31.29 19.16 76.51
C ILE A 237 31.24 18.58 75.10
N LYS A 238 31.64 17.32 74.91
CA LYS A 238 31.54 16.64 73.62
C LYS A 238 30.08 16.46 73.17
N CYS A 239 29.17 16.23 74.11
CA CYS A 239 27.73 16.16 73.84
C CYS A 239 27.19 17.53 73.37
N CYS A 240 27.55 18.62 74.05
CA CYS A 240 27.22 19.99 73.62
C CYS A 240 27.70 20.27 72.18
N ILE A 241 28.97 19.98 71.88
CA ILE A 241 29.55 20.21 70.55
C ILE A 241 28.75 19.45 69.49
N LYS A 242 28.43 18.18 69.76
CA LYS A 242 27.65 17.35 68.82
C LYS A 242 26.25 17.92 68.60
N GLN A 243 25.55 18.33 69.66
CA GLN A 243 24.22 18.91 69.55
C GLN A 243 24.23 20.22 68.74
N ILE A 244 25.23 21.10 68.96
CA ILE A 244 25.40 22.33 68.17
C ILE A 244 25.67 22.00 66.69
N GLN A 245 26.57 21.04 66.42
CA GLN A 245 26.87 20.61 65.05
C GLN A 245 25.63 20.07 64.34
N GLU A 246 24.82 19.26 65.02
CA GLU A 246 23.57 18.72 64.47
C GLU A 246 22.55 19.82 64.17
N LEU A 247 22.38 20.81 65.06
CA LEU A 247 21.52 21.97 64.83
C LEU A 247 21.96 22.75 63.59
N ILE A 248 23.25 23.09 63.51
CA ILE A 248 23.82 23.87 62.41
C ILE A 248 23.67 23.13 61.08
N ILE A 249 24.05 21.85 61.03
CA ILE A 249 23.95 21.02 59.81
C ILE A 249 22.50 20.90 59.37
N SER A 250 21.58 20.66 60.32
CA SER A 250 20.15 20.53 59.99
C SER A 250 19.60 21.82 59.38
N ARG A 251 19.87 22.98 59.98
CA ARG A 251 19.38 24.27 59.49
C ARG A 251 19.99 24.64 58.14
N LEU A 252 21.30 24.47 57.99
CA LEU A 252 22.01 24.73 56.72
C LEU A 252 21.49 23.85 55.59
N ASN A 253 21.41 22.53 55.82
CA ASN A 253 20.94 21.59 54.81
C ASN A 253 19.50 21.91 54.39
N GLN A 254 18.63 22.27 55.34
CA GLN A 254 17.25 22.61 55.02
C GLN A 254 17.16 23.88 54.16
N ALA A 255 17.88 24.94 54.52
CA ALA A 255 17.87 26.19 53.76
C ALA A 255 18.45 26.02 52.34
N VAL A 256 19.57 25.31 52.22
CA VAL A 256 20.19 25.01 50.92
C VAL A 256 19.28 24.11 50.07
N ALA A 257 18.70 23.06 50.66
CA ALA A 257 17.79 22.15 49.95
C ALA A 257 16.55 22.89 49.41
N ASN A 258 15.93 23.74 50.22
CA ASN A 258 14.74 24.50 49.81
C ASN A 258 15.03 25.38 48.58
N LYS A 259 16.19 26.04 48.54
CA LYS A 259 16.59 26.84 47.38
C LYS A 259 16.96 25.98 46.17
N LEU A 260 17.69 24.88 46.38
CA LEU A 260 18.08 23.97 45.29
C LEU A 260 16.89 23.33 44.59
N ILE A 261 15.83 22.94 45.31
CA ILE A 261 14.61 22.37 44.71
C ILE A 261 14.07 23.32 43.62
N SER A 262 13.96 24.60 43.93
CA SER A 262 13.43 25.60 42.98
C SER A 262 14.36 25.80 41.77
N SER A 263 15.68 25.80 41.99
CA SER A 263 16.67 25.93 40.92
C SER A 263 16.68 24.72 39.97
N VAL A 264 16.53 23.51 40.52
CA VAL A 264 16.46 22.27 39.75
C VAL A 264 15.16 22.18 38.97
N ASP A 265 14.03 22.56 39.56
CA ASP A 265 12.74 22.61 38.86
C ASP A 265 12.80 23.57 37.68
N TYR A 266 13.40 24.76 37.86
CA TYR A 266 13.61 25.70 36.75
C TYR A 266 14.51 25.11 35.65
N LEU A 267 15.61 24.44 36.03
CA LEU A 267 16.49 23.79 35.06
C LEU A 267 15.73 22.75 34.23
N ARG A 268 14.91 21.91 34.89
CA ARG A 268 14.06 20.91 34.24
C ARG A 268 13.09 21.56 33.25
N GLU A 269 12.34 22.57 33.68
CA GLU A 269 11.38 23.28 32.81
C GLU A 269 12.08 23.96 31.62
N SER A 270 13.26 24.54 31.84
CA SER A 270 14.06 25.15 30.77
C SER A 270 14.55 24.12 29.75
N PHE A 271 14.95 22.93 30.20
CA PHE A 271 15.34 21.81 29.33
C PHE A 271 14.16 21.33 28.48
N VAL A 272 13.03 21.05 29.13
CA VAL A 272 11.80 20.60 28.47
C VAL A 272 11.35 21.61 27.43
N GLY A 273 11.25 22.90 27.78
CA GLY A 273 10.83 23.92 26.83
C GLY A 273 11.78 24.11 25.65
N THR A 274 13.09 23.87 25.83
CA THR A 274 14.07 23.94 24.73
C THR A 274 13.91 22.75 23.77
N LEU A 275 13.70 21.55 24.32
CA LEU A 275 13.39 20.35 23.54
C LEU A 275 12.09 20.52 22.74
N GLU A 276 11.01 20.96 23.38
CA GLU A 276 9.70 21.16 22.73
C GLU A 276 9.79 22.15 21.57
N ARG A 277 10.46 23.29 21.76
CA ARG A 277 10.64 24.28 20.68
C ARG A 277 11.47 23.74 19.52
N CYS A 278 12.53 22.98 19.81
CA CYS A 278 13.36 22.37 18.78
C CYS A 278 12.59 21.33 17.97
N LEU A 279 11.83 20.47 18.66
CA LEU A 279 11.01 19.42 18.05
C LEU A 279 9.92 20.05 17.17
N LYS A 280 9.19 21.05 17.67
CA LYS A 280 8.19 21.78 16.90
C LYS A 280 8.78 22.45 15.65
N SER A 281 9.95 23.08 15.78
CA SER A 281 10.64 23.68 14.62
C SER A 281 11.09 22.65 13.59
N LEU A 282 11.50 21.45 14.02
CA LEU A 282 11.84 20.35 13.13
C LEU A 282 10.60 19.88 12.35
N GLU A 283 9.47 19.69 13.02
CA GLU A 283 8.18 19.31 12.41
C GLU A 283 7.71 20.35 11.39
N GLU A 284 7.79 21.65 11.71
CA GLU A 284 7.41 22.72 10.78
C GLU A 284 8.36 22.83 9.57
N SER A 285 9.67 22.67 9.78
CA SER A 285 10.67 22.70 8.70
C SER A 285 10.57 21.49 7.75
N TRP A 286 9.98 20.40 8.24
CA TRP A 286 9.78 19.16 7.51
C TRP A 286 8.68 19.27 6.46
N GLU A 287 7.54 19.90 6.78
CA GLU A 287 6.43 20.08 5.83
C GLU A 287 6.84 20.87 4.57
N VAL A 288 7.71 21.86 4.73
CA VAL A 288 8.19 22.71 3.64
C VAL A 288 9.21 21.99 2.74
N SER A 289 10.02 21.09 3.30
CA SER A 289 11.10 20.40 2.57
C SER A 289 10.65 19.12 1.85
N VAL A 290 9.49 18.56 2.20
CA VAL A 290 8.92 17.36 1.57
C VAL A 290 8.03 17.71 0.38
N HIS A 291 7.55 18.96 0.27
CA HIS A 291 6.65 19.41 -0.79
C HIS A 291 7.16 20.55 -1.68
N PRO A 292 8.33 20.44 -2.35
CA PRO A 292 8.55 21.19 -3.56
C PRO A 292 7.81 20.47 -4.70
N ALA A 293 6.59 20.93 -5.02
CA ALA A 293 5.73 20.48 -6.11
C ALA A 293 4.99 19.13 -5.94
N ARG A 294 3.89 19.15 -5.18
CA ARG A 294 2.71 18.31 -5.47
C ARG A 294 1.41 19.08 -5.20
N SER A 295 1.33 20.28 -5.74
CA SER A 295 0.05 20.94 -6.03
C SER A 295 -0.48 20.40 -7.36
N LEU A 296 -1.01 19.18 -7.36
CA LEU A 296 -2.25 18.79 -8.05
C LEU A 296 -2.53 17.31 -7.77
N GLU A 297 -3.82 17.01 -7.67
CA GLU A 297 -4.45 15.70 -7.53
C GLU A 297 -4.53 15.11 -6.12
N LYS A 298 -5.58 15.55 -5.41
CA LYS A 298 -6.35 14.66 -4.52
C LYS A 298 -6.87 13.48 -5.34
N SER A 299 -6.18 12.34 -5.30
CA SER A 299 -6.81 11.06 -5.63
C SER A 299 -7.35 10.43 -4.36
N LYS A 300 -8.62 10.07 -4.41
CA LYS A 300 -9.38 9.37 -3.38
C LYS A 300 -8.69 8.07 -2.96
N ASP A 301 -8.57 7.92 -1.64
CA ASP A 301 -8.93 6.71 -0.89
C ASP A 301 -8.55 5.36 -1.53
N VAL A 302 -7.32 4.91 -1.27
CA VAL A 302 -7.02 3.49 -1.09
C VAL A 302 -6.05 3.37 0.07
N SER A 303 -6.57 2.95 1.22
CA SER A 303 -5.77 2.45 2.34
C SER A 303 -4.92 1.28 1.89
N VAL A 304 -3.61 1.48 1.77
CA VAL A 304 -2.63 0.40 1.82
C VAL A 304 -1.63 0.78 2.89
N HIS A 305 -1.84 0.22 4.09
CA HIS A 305 -0.82 0.14 5.11
C HIS A 305 0.38 -0.65 4.56
N ILE A 306 1.40 0.05 4.08
CA ILE A 306 2.74 -0.53 3.93
C ILE A 306 3.46 -0.23 5.25
N THR A 307 3.44 -1.21 6.14
CA THR A 307 4.27 -1.24 7.36
C THR A 307 5.74 -1.08 6.98
N SER A 308 6.33 0.04 7.39
CA SER A 308 7.77 0.24 7.42
C SER A 308 8.38 -0.70 8.46
N ASN A 309 9.02 -1.77 7.99
CA ASN A 309 9.86 -2.67 8.78
C ASN A 309 11.19 -2.84 8.05
N TYR A 310 11.98 -1.77 7.98
CA TYR A 310 13.38 -1.86 7.56
C TYR A 310 14.23 -0.87 8.36
N LEU A 311 14.36 -1.10 9.66
CA LEU A 311 15.42 -0.53 10.52
C LEU A 311 15.60 -1.39 11.79
N LYS A 312 15.74 -2.71 11.62
CA LYS A 312 16.30 -3.60 12.65
C LYS A 312 17.31 -4.53 12.00
N GLN A 313 18.55 -4.07 11.92
CA GLN A 313 19.83 -4.79 11.81
C GLN A 313 20.78 -3.97 10.94
N VAL A 314 21.52 -3.04 11.56
CA VAL A 314 22.99 -3.00 11.60
C VAL A 314 23.37 -2.32 12.90
#